data_AF-A0A5D0NYK2-F1
#
_entry.id   AF-A0A5D0NYK2-F1
#
_cell.length_a   1.000
_cell.length_b   1.000
_cell.length_c   1.000
_cell.angle_alpha   90.00
_cell.angle_beta   90.00
_cell.angle_gamma   90.00
#
_symmetry.space_group_name_H-M   'P 1'
#
loop_
_entity.id
_entity.type
_entity.pdbx_description
1 polymer ?
#
loop_
_entity_poly.entity_id
_entity_poly.type
_entity_poly.pdbx_seq_one_letter_code
_entity_poly.pdbx_strand_id
1 'polypeptide(L)'
;MSHRLFYPAGNEELAADLRQLHTECGEPTSSSVIRIVPRLDELFPLKHGRSSLPTSLSRSNMSQLLSGARQASAASLAVLVLCFLRCAAENGSIRTDPATGAPLGWEAILEAWQERLRQAKQQDDVRAANPEPNSSAPDGRLSVLPSVALVAPGSSRRTADPIHLEPGESAVLRAHGAYGDVLAERAALGDPEAIYQLAVALALYPEYRAKAVAYLLNATAADHPAASGLLPGPDDGIDVRHARARANSLAEMAEAHGYEAATHFFRLCLLRTDIGDRPVAVEGDEPH
;
A
#
# COMPACT_ATOMS: atom_id res chain seq x y z
N MET A 1 18.10 27.71 15.87
CA MET A 1 16.70 27.61 16.29
C MET A 1 16.29 26.15 16.15
N SER A 2 15.59 25.62 17.16
CA SER A 2 15.54 24.21 17.50
C SER A 2 15.02 23.31 16.37
N HIS A 3 15.91 22.43 15.87
CA HIS A 3 15.59 21.33 14.99
C HIS A 3 14.84 20.24 15.79
N ARG A 4 13.56 20.02 15.45
CA ARG A 4 12.90 18.73 15.71
C ARG A 4 12.80 18.00 14.39
N LEU A 5 13.78 17.14 14.16
CA LEU A 5 13.68 16.02 13.23
C LEU A 5 12.96 14.91 13.99
N PHE A 6 11.79 14.50 13.55
CA PHE A 6 11.09 13.33 14.05
C PHE A 6 10.75 12.43 12.85
N TYR A 7 11.07 11.15 13.00
CA TYR A 7 11.01 10.09 12.00
C TYR A 7 9.58 9.56 11.78
N PRO A 8 9.19 9.12 10.56
CA PRO A 8 7.98 8.34 10.37
C PRO A 8 8.17 6.92 10.90
N ALA A 9 7.48 6.61 11.99
CA ALA A 9 7.16 5.26 12.45
C ALA A 9 5.73 4.92 12.03
N GLY A 10 5.27 3.66 12.11
CA GLY A 10 3.96 3.23 11.58
C GLY A 10 2.75 4.03 12.09
N ASN A 11 2.92 4.77 13.19
CA ASN A 11 1.96 5.75 13.70
C ASN A 11 1.71 6.96 12.76
N GLU A 12 2.68 7.35 11.91
CA GLU A 12 2.50 8.43 10.95
C GLU A 12 1.62 8.02 9.77
N GLU A 13 1.75 6.79 9.28
CA GLU A 13 0.87 6.21 8.27
C GLU A 13 -0.55 6.08 8.82
N LEU A 14 -0.70 5.53 10.04
CA LEU A 14 -2.00 5.47 10.71
C LEU A 14 -2.61 6.87 10.91
N ALA A 15 -1.79 7.87 11.26
CA ALA A 15 -2.24 9.25 11.38
C ALA A 15 -2.62 9.87 10.01
N ALA A 16 -1.91 9.52 8.94
CA ALA A 16 -2.25 9.93 7.58
C ALA A 16 -3.58 9.35 7.13
N ASP A 17 -3.79 8.05 7.34
CA ASP A 17 -5.08 7.39 7.08
C ASP A 17 -6.19 8.04 7.91
N LEU A 18 -5.93 8.37 9.18
CA LEU A 18 -6.92 9.01 10.05
C LEU A 18 -7.30 10.41 9.57
N ARG A 19 -6.34 11.16 9.03
CA ARG A 19 -6.61 12.45 8.37
C ARG A 19 -7.41 12.27 7.10
N GLN A 20 -7.11 11.25 6.30
CA GLN A 20 -7.88 10.93 5.10
C GLN A 20 -9.34 10.59 5.45
N LEU A 21 -9.58 9.76 6.47
CA LEU A 21 -10.92 9.47 6.98
C LEU A 21 -11.61 10.73 7.49
N HIS A 22 -10.88 11.61 8.19
CA HIS A 22 -11.42 12.89 8.66
C HIS A 22 -11.91 13.75 7.49
N THR A 23 -11.15 13.82 6.40
CA THR A 23 -11.54 14.52 5.16
C THR A 23 -12.73 13.86 4.46
N GLU A 24 -12.74 12.53 4.32
CA GLU A 24 -13.86 11.77 3.72
C GLU A 24 -15.17 11.94 4.50
N CYS A 25 -15.07 12.16 5.81
CA CYS A 25 -16.21 12.43 6.67
C CYS A 25 -16.67 13.91 6.64
N GLY A 26 -16.13 14.72 5.74
CA GLY A 26 -16.47 16.14 5.60
C GLY A 26 -15.81 17.04 6.64
N GLU A 27 -14.62 16.66 7.11
CA GLU A 27 -13.79 17.43 8.05
C GLU A 27 -14.54 17.85 9.31
N PRO A 28 -15.09 16.91 10.09
CA PRO A 28 -15.90 17.23 11.25
C PRO A 28 -15.13 18.09 12.26
N THR A 29 -15.76 19.18 12.71
CA THR A 29 -15.16 20.07 13.72
C THR A 29 -14.98 19.32 15.04
N SER A 30 -13.99 19.74 15.83
CA SER A 30 -13.76 19.14 17.15
C SER A 30 -14.98 19.23 18.07
N SER A 31 -15.79 20.29 17.94
CA SER A 31 -17.02 20.46 18.71
C SER A 31 -18.09 19.44 18.31
N SER A 32 -18.23 19.14 17.02
CA SER A 32 -19.15 18.11 16.51
C SER A 32 -18.79 16.72 17.02
N VAL A 33 -17.49 16.39 17.00
CA VAL A 33 -16.96 15.11 17.49
C VAL A 33 -17.24 14.96 18.99
N ILE A 34 -16.84 15.95 19.80
CA ILE A 34 -17.00 15.92 21.26
C ILE A 34 -18.48 15.79 21.67
N ARG A 35 -19.40 16.39 20.91
CA ARG A 35 -20.85 16.27 21.15
C ARG A 35 -21.35 14.82 21.01
N ILE A 36 -20.74 14.02 20.14
CA ILE A 36 -21.18 12.65 19.82
C ILE A 36 -20.64 11.64 20.83
N VAL A 37 -19.44 11.84 21.36
CA VAL A 37 -18.74 10.92 22.29
C VAL A 37 -19.65 10.36 23.40
N PRO A 38 -20.40 11.16 24.18
CA PRO A 38 -21.21 10.63 25.28
C PRO A 38 -22.39 9.75 24.82
N ARG A 39 -22.74 9.77 23.53
CA ARG A 39 -23.87 9.04 22.95
C ARG A 39 -23.42 7.82 22.15
N LEU A 40 -22.12 7.51 22.11
CA LEU A 40 -21.60 6.42 21.27
C LEU A 40 -22.20 5.07 21.64
N ASP A 41 -22.37 4.76 22.91
CA ASP A 41 -22.94 3.48 23.36
C ASP A 41 -24.42 3.35 22.96
N GLU A 42 -25.17 4.46 22.87
CA GLU A 42 -26.55 4.49 22.39
C GLU A 42 -26.63 4.34 20.86
N LEU A 43 -25.72 5.00 20.15
CA LEU A 43 -25.70 5.07 18.69
C LEU A 43 -25.09 3.81 18.04
N PHE A 44 -24.23 3.11 18.77
CA PHE A 44 -23.47 1.95 18.31
C PHE A 44 -23.51 0.87 19.39
N PRO A 45 -24.63 0.13 19.52
CA PRO A 45 -24.74 -0.94 20.51
C PRO A 45 -23.76 -2.05 20.15
N LEU A 46 -22.59 -2.06 20.82
CA LEU A 46 -21.57 -3.08 20.62
C LEU A 46 -22.14 -4.44 21.01
N LYS A 47 -22.22 -5.39 20.06
CA LYS A 47 -22.66 -6.75 20.34
C LYS A 47 -21.69 -7.45 21.30
N HIS A 48 -22.27 -8.17 22.26
CA HIS A 48 -21.69 -9.00 23.33
C HIS A 48 -20.16 -8.95 23.56
N GLY A 49 -19.77 -8.44 24.73
CA GLY A 49 -18.45 -8.70 25.34
C GLY A 49 -17.37 -7.63 25.16
N ARG A 50 -17.64 -6.53 24.44
CA ARG A 50 -16.72 -5.39 24.36
C ARG A 50 -16.92 -4.45 25.55
N SER A 51 -15.82 -4.18 26.26
CA SER A 51 -15.72 -3.18 27.32
C SER A 51 -16.17 -1.80 26.82
N SER A 52 -16.84 -1.04 27.70
CA SER A 52 -17.38 0.30 27.45
C SER A 52 -16.40 1.21 26.70
N LEU A 53 -16.91 1.95 25.71
CA LEU A 53 -16.11 2.94 25.01
C LEU A 53 -15.78 4.13 25.96
N PRO A 54 -14.62 4.79 25.79
CA PRO A 54 -14.34 6.03 26.49
C PRO A 54 -15.45 7.06 26.27
N THR A 55 -16.02 7.57 27.35
CA THR A 55 -17.10 8.58 27.34
C THR A 55 -16.59 10.01 27.20
N SER A 56 -15.27 10.20 27.12
CA SER A 56 -14.66 11.52 26.95
C SER A 56 -13.49 11.49 25.99
N LEU A 57 -13.38 12.56 25.20
CA LEU A 57 -12.29 12.79 24.26
C LEU A 57 -11.98 14.29 24.27
N SER A 58 -10.74 14.67 24.59
CA SER A 58 -10.35 16.08 24.62
C SER A 58 -9.88 16.55 23.24
N ARG A 59 -10.04 17.85 22.94
CA ARG A 59 -9.55 18.44 21.68
C ARG A 59 -8.06 18.21 21.47
N SER A 60 -7.28 18.35 22.55
CA SER A 60 -5.84 18.12 22.54
C SER A 60 -5.53 16.66 22.17
N ASN A 61 -6.27 15.70 22.73
CA ASN A 61 -6.07 14.28 22.40
C ASN A 61 -6.36 14.02 20.92
N MET A 62 -7.46 14.54 20.37
CA MET A 62 -7.77 14.38 18.94
C MET A 62 -6.69 15.00 18.04
N SER A 63 -6.25 16.21 18.35
CA SER A 63 -5.19 16.89 17.58
C SER A 63 -3.88 16.10 17.63
N GLN A 64 -3.52 15.53 18.78
CA GLN A 64 -2.33 14.69 18.92
C GLN A 64 -2.46 13.37 18.16
N LEU A 65 -3.65 12.77 18.10
CA LEU A 65 -3.89 11.55 17.33
C LEU A 65 -3.84 11.83 15.82
N LEU A 66 -4.50 12.89 15.35
CA LEU A 66 -4.51 13.27 13.94
C LEU A 66 -3.14 13.74 13.43
N SER A 67 -2.31 14.32 14.29
CA SER A 67 -0.94 14.71 13.93
C SER A 67 0.07 13.57 14.04
N GLY A 68 -0.32 12.40 14.55
CA GLY A 68 0.60 11.31 14.85
C GLY A 68 1.52 11.59 16.04
N ALA A 69 1.37 12.73 16.72
CA ALA A 69 2.16 13.10 17.90
C ALA A 69 1.89 12.20 19.11
N ARG A 70 0.78 11.46 19.10
CA ARG A 70 0.43 10.46 20.12
C ARG A 70 -0.01 9.16 19.46
N GLN A 71 0.45 8.04 20.00
CA GLN A 71 0.01 6.71 19.57
C GLN A 71 -1.43 6.45 20.02
N ALA A 72 -2.26 5.95 19.11
CA ALA A 72 -3.64 5.60 19.40
C ALA A 72 -3.73 4.32 20.26
N SER A 73 -4.61 4.32 21.26
CA SER A 73 -5.13 3.08 21.85
C SER A 73 -6.30 2.57 21.00
N ALA A 74 -6.60 1.27 21.08
CA ALA A 74 -7.75 0.69 20.37
C ALA A 74 -9.06 1.38 20.76
N ALA A 75 -9.20 1.73 22.05
CA ALA A 75 -10.36 2.45 22.56
C ALA A 75 -10.45 3.89 22.04
N SER A 76 -9.35 4.65 22.03
CA SER A 76 -9.36 6.02 21.51
C SER A 76 -9.59 6.06 20.00
N LEU A 77 -9.04 5.09 19.27
CA LEU A 77 -9.25 4.95 17.84
C LEU A 77 -10.72 4.65 17.52
N ALA A 78 -11.32 3.70 18.24
CA ALA A 78 -12.72 3.34 18.07
C ALA A 78 -13.65 4.54 18.26
N VAL A 79 -13.45 5.32 19.33
CA VAL A 79 -14.23 6.54 19.59
C VAL A 79 -14.09 7.53 18.44
N LEU A 80 -12.86 7.77 17.96
CA LEU A 80 -12.60 8.75 16.91
C LEU A 80 -13.29 8.35 15.59
N VAL A 81 -13.11 7.09 15.18
CA VAL A 81 -13.70 6.53 13.94
C VAL A 81 -15.22 6.57 14.00
N LEU A 82 -15.83 6.11 15.10
CA LEU A 82 -17.28 6.11 15.25
C LEU A 82 -17.86 7.52 15.25
N CYS A 83 -17.19 8.48 15.89
CA CYS A 83 -17.60 9.88 15.83
C CYS A 83 -17.53 10.45 14.41
N PHE A 84 -16.48 10.14 13.64
CA PHE A 84 -16.34 10.59 12.26
C PHE A 84 -17.44 10.01 11.37
N LEU A 85 -17.67 8.70 11.46
CA LEU A 85 -18.77 8.05 10.74
C LEU A 85 -20.12 8.65 11.12
N ARG A 86 -20.34 8.96 12.41
CA ARG A 86 -21.59 9.61 12.82
C ARG A 86 -21.71 11.03 12.28
N CYS A 87 -20.64 11.82 12.27
CA CYS A 87 -20.66 13.14 11.62
C CYS A 87 -20.98 13.04 10.12
N ALA A 88 -20.38 12.06 9.44
CA ALA A 88 -20.62 11.78 8.03
C ALA A 88 -22.05 11.29 7.74
N ALA A 89 -22.68 10.63 8.71
CA ALA A 89 -24.09 10.28 8.63
C ALA A 89 -24.99 11.51 8.82
N GLU A 90 -24.65 12.39 9.76
CA GLU A 90 -25.42 13.61 10.07
C GLU A 90 -25.35 14.67 8.95
N ASN A 91 -24.26 14.73 8.19
CA ASN A 91 -24.13 15.62 7.03
C ASN A 91 -24.59 14.97 5.70
N GLY A 92 -25.02 13.71 5.73
CA GLY A 92 -25.50 12.98 4.55
C GLY A 92 -24.41 12.42 3.62
N SER A 93 -23.14 12.48 4.02
CA SER A 93 -22.02 11.92 3.25
C SER A 93 -22.03 10.39 3.20
N ILE A 94 -22.59 9.71 4.21
CA ILE A 94 -22.76 8.25 4.21
C ILE A 94 -24.19 7.82 4.49
N ARG A 95 -24.56 6.66 3.94
CA ARG A 95 -25.88 6.06 4.14
C ARG A 95 -26.00 5.47 5.54
N THR A 96 -27.16 5.69 6.15
CA THR A 96 -27.53 5.13 7.45
C THR A 96 -28.54 4.01 7.30
N ASP A 97 -28.49 3.05 8.22
CA ASP A 97 -29.53 2.05 8.41
C ASP A 97 -30.80 2.73 8.94
N PRO A 98 -31.96 2.61 8.25
CA PRO A 98 -33.21 3.21 8.71
C PRO A 98 -33.71 2.66 10.05
N ALA A 99 -33.31 1.44 10.44
CA ALA A 99 -33.77 0.81 11.68
C ALA A 99 -32.99 1.30 12.91
N THR A 100 -31.70 1.54 12.77
CA THR A 100 -30.80 1.86 13.89
C THR A 100 -30.28 3.30 13.85
N GLY A 101 -30.37 3.98 12.70
CA GLY A 101 -29.77 5.29 12.48
C GLY A 101 -28.24 5.26 12.45
N ALA A 102 -27.62 4.09 12.51
CA ALA A 102 -26.18 3.90 12.46
C ALA A 102 -25.70 3.88 10.99
N PRO A 103 -24.48 4.36 10.70
CA PRO A 103 -23.82 4.17 9.41
C PRO A 103 -23.82 2.70 8.94
N LEU A 104 -24.20 2.43 7.69
CA LEU A 104 -24.16 1.06 7.16
C LEU A 104 -22.73 0.49 7.18
N GLY A 105 -22.57 -0.73 7.70
CA GLY A 105 -21.27 -1.41 7.73
C GLY A 105 -20.26 -0.88 8.76
N TRP A 106 -20.69 -0.06 9.72
CA TRP A 106 -19.82 0.55 10.73
C TRP A 106 -18.96 -0.46 11.52
N GLU A 107 -19.50 -1.65 11.80
CA GLU A 107 -18.78 -2.73 12.52
C GLU A 107 -17.54 -3.17 11.73
N ALA A 108 -17.71 -3.43 10.42
CA ALA A 108 -16.62 -3.85 9.54
C ALA A 108 -15.56 -2.75 9.36
N ILE A 109 -15.99 -1.49 9.27
CA ILE A 109 -15.08 -0.34 9.20
C ILE A 109 -14.25 -0.27 10.49
N LEU A 110 -14.89 -0.38 11.65
CA LEU A 110 -14.20 -0.34 12.93
C LEU A 110 -13.19 -1.48 13.08
N GLU A 111 -13.54 -2.69 12.65
CA GLU A 111 -12.63 -3.84 12.68
C GLU A 111 -11.41 -3.64 11.78
N ALA A 112 -11.60 -3.12 10.57
CA ALA A 112 -10.50 -2.78 9.67
C ALA A 112 -9.53 -1.75 10.30
N TRP A 113 -10.06 -0.75 11.01
CA TRP A 113 -9.25 0.22 11.73
C TRP A 113 -8.48 -0.37 12.91
N GLN A 114 -9.11 -1.26 13.68
CA GLN A 114 -8.44 -1.97 14.77
C GLN A 114 -7.34 -2.91 14.26
N GLU A 115 -7.55 -3.55 13.12
CA GLU A 115 -6.55 -4.35 12.41
C GLU A 115 -5.33 -3.50 12.02
N ARG A 116 -5.56 -2.36 11.36
CA ARG A 116 -4.48 -1.43 10.99
C ARG A 116 -3.68 -0.95 12.20
N LEU A 117 -4.34 -0.62 13.32
CA LEU A 117 -3.64 -0.27 14.55
C LEU A 117 -2.74 -1.40 15.05
N ARG A 118 -3.19 -2.66 14.93
CA ARG A 118 -2.40 -3.82 15.35
C ARG A 118 -1.17 -4.01 14.45
N GLN A 119 -1.34 -3.84 13.15
CA GLN A 119 -0.25 -3.90 12.16
C GLN A 119 0.78 -2.80 12.40
N ALA A 120 0.34 -1.56 12.61
CA ALA A 120 1.24 -0.44 12.92
C ALA A 120 2.05 -0.70 14.19
N LYS A 121 1.43 -1.27 15.24
CA LYS A 121 2.14 -1.66 16.46
C LYS A 121 3.15 -2.78 16.23
N GLN A 122 2.81 -3.80 15.45
CA GLN A 122 3.74 -4.88 15.12
C GLN A 122 4.96 -4.37 14.33
N GLN A 123 4.75 -3.42 13.42
CA GLN A 123 5.85 -2.78 12.68
C GLN A 123 6.76 -1.95 13.59
N ASP A 124 6.17 -1.18 14.52
CA ASP A 124 6.92 -0.42 15.52
C ASP A 124 7.74 -1.34 16.45
N ASP A 125 7.17 -2.48 16.88
CA ASP A 125 7.84 -3.47 17.73
C ASP A 125 9.01 -4.17 17.01
N VAL A 126 8.82 -4.56 15.74
CA VAL A 126 9.89 -5.15 14.91
C VAL A 126 11.04 -4.17 14.72
N ARG A 127 10.74 -2.88 14.53
CA ARG A 127 11.76 -1.82 14.38
C ARG A 127 12.50 -1.53 15.69
N ALA A 128 11.79 -1.56 16.82
CA ALA A 128 12.43 -1.42 18.14
C ALA A 128 13.37 -2.59 18.47
N ALA A 129 13.06 -3.80 17.97
CA ALA A 129 13.89 -4.99 18.16
C ALA A 129 15.15 -5.02 17.27
N ASN A 130 15.14 -4.34 16.12
CA ASN A 130 16.29 -4.22 15.21
C ASN A 130 16.61 -2.74 14.92
N PRO A 131 17.33 -2.03 15.82
CA PRO A 131 17.80 -0.68 15.54
C PRO A 131 18.93 -0.74 14.49
N GLU A 132 18.59 -0.50 13.21
CA GLU A 132 19.59 -0.39 12.15
C GLU A 132 20.45 0.89 12.29
N PRO A 133 21.73 0.85 11.87
CA PRO A 133 22.61 2.00 11.90
C PRO A 133 22.20 3.04 10.84
N ASN A 134 22.07 4.29 11.28
CA ASN A 134 21.77 5.49 10.49
C ASN A 134 22.35 5.46 9.08
N SER A 135 21.47 5.40 8.07
CA SER A 135 21.82 5.72 6.69
C SER A 135 21.02 6.94 6.25
N SER A 136 21.72 8.06 6.13
CA SER A 136 21.19 9.33 5.62
C SER A 136 21.12 9.28 4.09
N ALA A 137 19.92 9.21 3.50
CA ALA A 137 19.66 9.42 2.08
C ALA A 137 18.18 9.84 1.87
N PRO A 138 17.83 10.51 0.76
CA PRO A 138 16.82 11.57 0.73
C PRO A 138 15.37 11.10 0.60
N ASP A 139 14.47 11.94 1.14
CA ASP A 139 13.02 11.92 1.03
C ASP A 139 12.51 11.63 -0.38
N GLY A 140 11.66 10.60 -0.48
CA GLY A 140 10.77 10.36 -1.59
C GLY A 140 9.82 9.23 -1.20
N ARG A 141 8.52 9.43 -1.41
CA ARG A 141 7.43 8.46 -1.21
C ARG A 141 7.60 7.21 -2.09
N LEU A 142 8.63 6.41 -1.82
CA LEU A 142 9.00 5.22 -2.58
C LEU A 142 8.61 3.99 -1.77
N SER A 143 7.32 3.85 -1.49
CA SER A 143 6.76 2.58 -1.01
C SER A 143 6.39 1.73 -2.21
N VAL A 144 6.59 0.41 -2.11
CA VAL A 144 6.16 -0.53 -3.15
C VAL A 144 4.63 -0.51 -3.24
N LEU A 145 4.10 -0.44 -4.46
CA LEU A 145 2.67 -0.42 -4.71
C LEU A 145 2.02 -1.69 -4.14
N PRO A 146 0.87 -1.62 -3.46
CA PRO A 146 0.10 -2.82 -3.13
C PRO A 146 -0.61 -3.34 -4.38
N SER A 147 -0.59 -4.66 -4.64
CA SER A 147 -1.38 -5.25 -5.74
C SER A 147 -2.89 -5.10 -5.54
N VAL A 148 -3.64 -4.83 -6.63
CA VAL A 148 -5.12 -4.68 -6.66
C VAL A 148 -5.88 -6.02 -6.53
N ALA A 149 -5.19 -7.15 -6.47
CA ALA A 149 -5.87 -8.43 -6.29
C ALA A 149 -6.55 -8.46 -4.91
N LEU A 150 -7.88 -8.54 -4.92
CA LEU A 150 -8.75 -8.66 -3.75
C LEU A 150 -8.29 -9.84 -2.86
N VAL A 151 -7.48 -9.56 -1.85
CA VAL A 151 -7.06 -10.56 -0.86
C VAL A 151 -8.19 -10.69 0.16
N ALA A 152 -8.70 -11.91 0.33
CA ALA A 152 -9.58 -12.25 1.44
C ALA A 152 -8.81 -12.08 2.77
N PRO A 153 -9.37 -11.38 3.77
CA PRO A 153 -8.67 -11.17 5.04
C PRO A 153 -8.53 -12.51 5.79
N GLY A 154 -7.28 -12.95 6.05
CA GLY A 154 -7.03 -14.07 6.96
C GLY A 154 -5.79 -14.94 6.69
N SER A 155 -5.08 -14.81 5.56
CA SER A 155 -3.84 -15.57 5.35
C SER A 155 -2.63 -14.81 5.88
N SER A 156 -1.88 -15.45 6.78
CA SER A 156 -0.50 -15.03 7.09
C SER A 156 0.27 -14.99 5.77
N ARG A 157 0.65 -13.80 5.29
CA ARG A 157 1.48 -13.65 4.10
C ARG A 157 2.77 -14.43 4.35
N ARG A 158 2.99 -15.48 3.55
CA ARG A 158 4.28 -16.15 3.52
C ARG A 158 5.30 -15.18 2.93
N THR A 159 6.48 -15.14 3.53
CA THR A 159 7.61 -14.40 2.98
C THR A 159 8.15 -15.20 1.80
N ALA A 160 8.47 -14.53 0.70
CA ALA A 160 9.17 -15.16 -0.42
C ALA A 160 10.64 -15.33 -0.07
N ASP A 161 11.33 -16.21 -0.80
CA ASP A 161 12.78 -16.32 -0.65
C ASP A 161 13.44 -15.00 -1.09
N PRO A 162 14.35 -14.41 -0.30
CA PRO A 162 15.11 -13.24 -0.70
C PRO A 162 15.77 -13.38 -2.07
N ILE A 163 15.62 -12.37 -2.92
CA ILE A 163 16.24 -12.35 -4.26
C ILE A 163 17.41 -11.38 -4.27
N HIS A 164 18.58 -11.89 -4.65
CA HIS A 164 19.76 -11.08 -4.94
C HIS A 164 19.89 -10.92 -6.45
N LEU A 165 19.63 -9.69 -6.92
CA LEU A 165 19.73 -9.37 -8.34
C LEU A 165 21.16 -9.44 -8.82
N GLU A 166 21.34 -9.94 -10.03
CA GLU A 166 22.62 -9.84 -10.71
C GLU A 166 22.94 -8.37 -11.08
N PRO A 167 24.22 -8.04 -11.30
CA PRO A 167 24.62 -6.68 -11.68
C PRO A 167 23.89 -6.14 -12.92
N GLY A 168 23.63 -7.00 -13.91
CA GLY A 168 22.89 -6.65 -15.13
C GLY A 168 21.42 -6.28 -14.86
N GLU A 169 20.74 -7.07 -14.03
CA GLU A 169 19.35 -6.81 -13.63
C GLU A 169 19.24 -5.51 -12.83
N SER A 170 20.14 -5.33 -11.86
CA SER A 170 20.20 -4.12 -11.03
C SER A 170 20.44 -2.87 -11.87
N ALA A 171 21.36 -2.95 -12.84
CA ALA A 171 21.65 -1.84 -13.75
C ALA A 171 20.43 -1.49 -14.61
N VAL A 172 19.69 -2.48 -15.08
CA VAL A 172 18.46 -2.28 -15.84
C VAL A 172 17.41 -1.59 -14.97
N LEU A 173 17.12 -2.08 -13.76
CA LEU A 173 16.13 -1.45 -12.89
C LEU A 173 16.48 0.00 -12.53
N ARG A 174 17.75 0.27 -12.18
CA ARG A 174 18.26 1.63 -11.89
C ARG A 174 18.12 2.58 -13.06
N ALA A 175 18.30 2.09 -14.29
CA ALA A 175 18.14 2.92 -15.48
C ALA A 175 16.72 3.47 -15.66
N HIS A 176 15.72 2.93 -14.95
CA HIS A 176 14.33 3.37 -14.99
C HIS A 176 13.94 4.25 -13.78
N GLY A 177 14.89 4.56 -12.89
CA GLY A 177 14.74 5.52 -11.80
C GLY A 177 14.79 4.90 -10.40
N ALA A 178 14.66 5.75 -9.38
CA ALA A 178 14.83 5.40 -7.96
C ALA A 178 13.86 4.31 -7.46
N TYR A 179 12.71 4.13 -8.13
CA TYR A 179 11.78 3.05 -7.79
C TYR A 179 12.37 1.66 -8.06
N GLY A 180 13.29 1.54 -9.04
CA GLY A 180 14.00 0.30 -9.31
C GLY A 180 14.92 -0.12 -8.15
N ASP A 181 15.56 0.83 -7.47
CA ASP A 181 16.37 0.56 -6.28
C ASP A 181 15.51 0.07 -5.11
N VAL A 182 14.34 0.67 -4.91
CA VAL A 182 13.38 0.24 -3.88
C VAL A 182 12.87 -1.17 -4.13
N LEU A 183 12.54 -1.51 -5.38
CA LEU A 183 12.15 -2.88 -5.74
C LEU A 183 13.27 -3.87 -5.46
N ALA A 184 14.52 -3.52 -5.80
CA ALA A 184 15.69 -4.36 -5.55
C ALA A 184 15.92 -4.60 -4.05
N GLU A 185 15.85 -3.54 -3.25
CA GLU A 185 16.03 -3.61 -1.79
C GLU A 185 14.94 -4.47 -1.14
N ARG A 186 13.67 -4.26 -1.50
CA ARG A 186 12.55 -5.03 -0.93
C ARG A 186 12.51 -6.47 -1.42
N ALA A 187 12.91 -6.73 -2.67
CA ALA A 187 13.07 -8.10 -3.16
C ALA A 187 14.19 -8.84 -2.40
N ALA A 188 15.27 -8.15 -2.03
CA ALA A 188 16.33 -8.71 -1.19
C ALA A 188 15.88 -8.98 0.26
N LEU A 189 14.74 -8.44 0.69
CA LEU A 189 14.11 -8.75 1.98
C LEU A 189 13.01 -9.84 1.87
N GLY A 190 12.79 -10.40 0.67
CA GLY A 190 11.78 -11.44 0.45
C GLY A 190 10.35 -10.91 0.36
N ASP A 191 10.17 -9.63 0.02
CA ASP A 191 8.83 -9.06 -0.16
C ASP A 191 8.18 -9.60 -1.45
N PRO A 192 7.11 -10.41 -1.34
CA PRO A 192 6.48 -11.03 -2.51
C PRO A 192 5.90 -10.03 -3.50
N GLU A 193 5.48 -8.85 -3.05
CA GLU A 193 4.95 -7.79 -3.91
C GLU A 193 6.07 -7.13 -4.73
N ALA A 194 7.19 -6.81 -4.07
CA ALA A 194 8.36 -6.26 -4.75
C ALA A 194 8.92 -7.25 -5.77
N ILE A 195 8.98 -8.53 -5.42
CA ILE A 195 9.42 -9.61 -6.30
C ILE A 195 8.50 -9.75 -7.52
N TYR A 196 7.19 -9.70 -7.32
CA TYR A 196 6.23 -9.72 -8.42
C TYR A 196 6.41 -8.53 -9.37
N GLN A 197 6.47 -7.31 -8.84
CA GLN A 197 6.62 -6.10 -9.65
C GLN A 197 7.94 -6.05 -10.41
N LEU A 198 9.02 -6.51 -9.77
CA LEU A 198 10.32 -6.67 -10.39
C LEU A 198 10.27 -7.70 -11.52
N ALA A 199 9.59 -8.83 -11.32
CA ALA A 199 9.42 -9.84 -12.35
C ALA A 199 8.60 -9.33 -13.55
N VAL A 200 7.54 -8.55 -13.31
CA VAL A 200 6.76 -7.87 -14.36
C VAL A 200 7.65 -6.93 -15.18
N ALA A 201 8.49 -6.14 -14.52
CA ALA A 201 9.42 -5.23 -15.21
C ALA A 201 10.45 -6.02 -16.03
N LEU A 202 11.08 -7.06 -15.46
CA LEU A 202 12.08 -7.86 -16.16
C LEU A 202 11.50 -8.69 -17.31
N ALA A 203 10.24 -9.13 -17.22
CA ALA A 203 9.57 -9.88 -18.29
C ALA A 203 9.48 -9.11 -19.62
N LEU A 204 9.56 -7.78 -19.57
CA LEU A 204 9.56 -6.90 -20.74
C LEU A 204 10.88 -6.93 -21.52
N TYR A 205 11.95 -7.46 -20.93
CA TYR A 205 13.28 -7.56 -21.55
C TYR A 205 13.56 -9.02 -21.94
N PRO A 206 13.82 -9.31 -23.23
CA PRO A 206 14.04 -10.69 -23.70
C PRO A 206 15.11 -11.45 -22.91
N GLU A 207 16.22 -10.79 -22.56
CA GLU A 207 17.35 -11.41 -21.85
C GLU A 207 17.04 -11.82 -20.40
N TYR A 208 16.00 -11.27 -19.78
CA TYR A 208 15.65 -11.56 -18.38
C TYR A 208 14.36 -12.38 -18.22
N ARG A 209 13.69 -12.80 -19.32
CA ARG A 209 12.40 -13.52 -19.24
C ARG A 209 12.47 -14.81 -18.44
N ALA A 210 13.52 -15.61 -18.61
CA ALA A 210 13.67 -16.85 -17.86
C ALA A 210 13.78 -16.59 -16.34
N LYS A 211 14.46 -15.50 -15.95
CA LYS A 211 14.59 -15.10 -14.55
C LYS A 211 13.32 -14.49 -14.00
N ALA A 212 12.60 -13.71 -14.81
CA ALA A 212 11.27 -13.23 -14.47
C ALA A 212 10.31 -14.39 -14.15
N VAL A 213 10.39 -15.53 -14.86
CA VAL A 213 9.62 -16.75 -14.51
C VAL A 213 10.00 -17.25 -13.12
N ALA A 214 11.30 -17.37 -12.83
CA ALA A 214 11.77 -17.83 -11.51
C ALA A 214 11.28 -16.90 -10.38
N TYR A 215 11.29 -15.58 -10.60
CA TYR A 215 10.79 -14.59 -9.64
C TYR A 215 9.27 -14.66 -9.46
N LEU A 216 8.51 -14.89 -10.54
CA LEU A 216 7.06 -15.12 -10.46
C LEU A 216 6.73 -16.42 -9.71
N LEU A 217 7.51 -17.48 -9.90
CA LEU A 217 7.36 -18.74 -9.15
C LEU A 217 7.60 -18.51 -7.66
N ASN A 218 8.64 -17.76 -7.29
CA ASN A 218 8.92 -17.41 -5.91
C ASN A 218 7.78 -16.58 -5.28
N ALA A 219 7.31 -15.54 -5.98
CA ALA A 219 6.14 -14.77 -5.53
C ALA A 219 4.89 -15.63 -5.40
N THR A 220 4.66 -16.57 -6.32
CA THR A 220 3.52 -17.50 -6.27
C THR A 220 3.62 -18.47 -5.09
N ALA A 221 4.82 -18.97 -4.78
CA ALA A 221 5.07 -19.83 -3.61
C ALA A 221 4.80 -19.08 -2.29
N ALA A 222 4.98 -17.76 -2.29
CA ALA A 222 4.61 -16.86 -1.20
C ALA A 222 3.12 -16.41 -1.24
N ASP A 223 2.28 -17.12 -2.00
CA ASP A 223 0.84 -16.86 -2.15
C ASP A 223 0.52 -15.48 -2.75
N HIS A 224 1.39 -14.93 -3.61
CA HIS A 224 1.12 -13.66 -4.30
C HIS A 224 -0.04 -13.82 -5.30
N PRO A 225 -1.15 -13.09 -5.11
CA PRO A 225 -2.42 -13.39 -5.78
C PRO A 225 -2.44 -13.12 -7.29
N ALA A 226 -1.56 -12.24 -7.78
CA ALA A 226 -1.47 -11.91 -9.21
C ALA A 226 -0.32 -12.63 -9.94
N ALA A 227 0.59 -13.28 -9.21
CA ALA A 227 1.81 -13.85 -9.82
C ALA A 227 1.51 -15.08 -10.68
N SER A 228 0.59 -15.94 -10.22
CA SER A 228 0.17 -17.14 -10.95
C SER A 228 -0.44 -16.83 -12.31
N GLY A 229 -1.12 -15.70 -12.46
CA GLY A 229 -1.76 -15.28 -13.71
C GLY A 229 -0.77 -14.83 -14.80
N LEU A 230 0.52 -14.69 -14.48
CA LEU A 230 1.58 -14.34 -15.43
C LEU A 230 2.56 -15.50 -15.68
N LEU A 231 2.42 -16.62 -14.96
CA LEU A 231 3.23 -17.81 -15.19
C LEU A 231 2.88 -18.42 -16.56
N PRO A 232 3.89 -18.74 -17.38
CA PRO A 232 3.64 -19.41 -18.65
C PRO A 232 3.26 -20.88 -18.43
N GLY A 233 2.71 -21.51 -19.48
CA GLY A 233 2.58 -22.96 -19.55
C GLY A 233 3.95 -23.67 -19.53
N PRO A 234 3.99 -24.99 -19.28
CA PRO A 234 5.24 -25.75 -19.10
C PRO A 234 6.20 -25.69 -20.29
N ASP A 235 5.70 -25.38 -21.50
CA ASP A 235 6.49 -25.29 -22.73
C ASP A 235 6.54 -23.87 -23.32
N ASP A 236 5.93 -22.89 -22.64
CA ASP A 236 5.82 -21.51 -23.13
C ASP A 236 6.76 -20.55 -22.40
N GLY A 237 7.17 -19.49 -23.09
CA GLY A 237 7.79 -18.31 -22.47
C GLY A 237 6.72 -17.37 -21.90
N ILE A 238 7.13 -16.41 -21.06
CA ILE A 238 6.21 -15.36 -20.58
C ILE A 238 5.59 -14.64 -21.78
N ASP A 239 4.25 -14.57 -21.81
CA ASP A 239 3.53 -13.75 -22.77
C ASP A 239 3.78 -12.26 -22.49
N VAL A 240 4.55 -11.63 -23.38
CA VAL A 240 4.94 -10.22 -23.30
C VAL A 240 3.72 -9.31 -23.31
N ARG A 241 2.64 -9.69 -24.01
CA ARG A 241 1.40 -8.89 -24.05
C ARG A 241 0.74 -8.86 -22.68
N HIS A 242 0.73 -9.98 -21.97
CA HIS A 242 0.25 -10.04 -20.59
C HIS A 242 1.17 -9.26 -19.64
N ALA A 243 2.50 -9.39 -19.77
CA ALA A 243 3.44 -8.62 -18.95
C ALA A 243 3.26 -7.10 -19.16
N ARG A 244 3.08 -6.67 -20.41
CA ARG A 244 2.80 -5.28 -20.79
C ARG A 244 1.49 -4.78 -20.20
N ALA A 245 0.43 -5.57 -20.29
CA ALA A 245 -0.86 -5.23 -19.69
C ALA A 245 -0.74 -5.06 -18.16
N ARG A 246 0.01 -5.94 -17.49
CA ARG A 246 0.27 -5.85 -16.05
C ARG A 246 1.10 -4.62 -15.68
N ALA A 247 2.16 -4.32 -16.42
CA ALA A 247 2.96 -3.11 -16.21
C ALA A 247 2.11 -1.83 -16.41
N ASN A 248 1.20 -1.81 -17.39
CA ASN A 248 0.29 -0.69 -17.58
C ASN A 248 -0.70 -0.53 -16.41
N SER A 249 -1.31 -1.62 -15.94
CA SER A 249 -2.16 -1.58 -14.74
C SER A 249 -1.42 -1.12 -13.49
N LEU A 250 -0.15 -1.50 -13.32
CA LEU A 250 0.69 -1.03 -12.21
C LEU A 250 0.97 0.48 -12.33
N ALA A 251 1.22 0.98 -13.54
CA ALA A 251 1.39 2.41 -13.78
C ALA A 251 0.12 3.22 -13.47
N GLU A 252 -1.05 2.75 -13.94
CA GLU A 252 -2.36 3.38 -13.68
C GLU A 252 -2.68 3.39 -12.18
N MET A 253 -2.39 2.28 -11.49
CA MET A 253 -2.57 2.17 -10.05
C MET A 253 -1.64 3.11 -9.28
N ALA A 254 -0.38 3.20 -9.68
CA ALA A 254 0.58 4.13 -9.11
C ALA A 254 0.11 5.58 -9.25
N GLU A 255 -0.38 5.94 -10.44
CA GLU A 255 -0.93 7.26 -10.73
C GLU A 255 -2.16 7.57 -9.87
N ALA A 256 -3.10 6.63 -9.75
CA ALA A 256 -4.30 6.79 -8.93
C ALA A 256 -3.99 7.04 -7.44
N HIS A 257 -2.86 6.54 -6.94
CA HIS A 257 -2.45 6.70 -5.53
C HIS A 257 -1.33 7.76 -5.35
N GLY A 258 -0.94 8.46 -6.41
CA GLY A 258 0.08 9.52 -6.34
C GLY A 258 1.52 9.02 -6.14
N TYR A 259 1.83 7.78 -6.54
CA TYR A 259 3.17 7.21 -6.50
C TYR A 259 3.96 7.53 -7.78
N GLU A 260 4.33 8.80 -7.94
CA GLU A 260 4.93 9.34 -9.17
C GLU A 260 6.14 8.55 -9.69
N ALA A 261 7.03 8.12 -8.79
CA ALA A 261 8.22 7.35 -9.16
C ALA A 261 7.88 5.95 -9.71
N ALA A 262 6.88 5.30 -9.15
CA ALA A 262 6.41 4.00 -9.63
C ALA A 262 5.68 4.15 -10.98
N THR A 263 4.84 5.18 -11.13
CA THR A 263 4.21 5.54 -12.41
C THR A 263 5.26 5.74 -13.50
N HIS A 264 6.27 6.56 -13.20
CA HIS A 264 7.34 6.86 -14.14
C HIS A 264 8.15 5.61 -14.50
N PHE A 265 8.50 4.79 -13.51
CA PHE A 265 9.23 3.53 -13.70
C PHE A 265 8.50 2.59 -14.67
N PHE A 266 7.23 2.26 -14.41
CA PHE A 266 6.49 1.33 -15.26
C PHE A 266 6.21 1.91 -16.66
N ARG A 267 5.95 3.22 -16.78
CA ARG A 267 5.81 3.87 -18.08
C ARG A 267 7.11 3.83 -18.90
N LEU A 268 8.27 4.03 -18.27
CA LEU A 268 9.56 3.91 -18.96
C LEU A 268 9.85 2.47 -19.41
N CYS A 269 9.53 1.47 -18.57
CA CYS A 269 9.67 0.07 -18.96
C CYS A 269 8.83 -0.24 -20.23
N LEU A 270 7.59 0.25 -20.28
CA LEU A 270 6.71 0.11 -21.45
C LEU A 270 7.29 0.81 -22.69
N LEU A 271 7.74 2.05 -22.57
CA LEU A 271 8.30 2.83 -23.69
C LEU A 271 9.52 2.16 -24.33
N ARG A 272 10.40 1.53 -23.54
CA ARG A 272 11.58 0.85 -24.08
C ARG A 272 11.23 -0.44 -24.83
N THR A 273 10.15 -1.13 -24.47
CA THR A 273 9.68 -2.28 -25.27
C THR A 273 9.24 -1.87 -26.66
N ASP A 274 8.58 -0.73 -26.80
CA ASP A 274 8.12 -0.22 -28.10
C ASP A 274 9.28 0.19 -29.04
N ILE A 275 10.42 0.58 -28.47
CA ILE A 275 11.62 0.94 -29.25
C ILE A 275 12.36 -0.32 -29.72
N GLY A 276 12.40 -1.38 -28.91
CA GLY A 276 13.03 -2.65 -29.26
C GLY A 276 12.23 -3.51 -30.26
N ASP A 277 10.91 -3.31 -30.34
CA ASP A 277 9.99 -4.10 -31.18
C ASP A 277 9.73 -3.46 -32.56
N ARG A 278 10.36 -2.31 -32.87
CA ARG A 278 10.35 -1.77 -34.24
C ARG A 278 11.28 -2.62 -35.11
N PRO A 279 10.76 -3.38 -36.10
CA PRO A 279 11.63 -3.96 -37.10
C PRO A 279 12.35 -2.80 -37.79
N VAL A 280 13.68 -2.78 -37.67
CA VAL A 280 14.51 -1.93 -38.52
C VAL A 280 14.23 -2.43 -39.93
N ALA A 281 13.38 -1.70 -40.66
CA ALA A 281 13.27 -1.87 -42.09
C ALA A 281 14.66 -1.60 -42.65
N VAL A 282 15.35 -2.68 -43.01
CA VAL A 282 16.56 -2.61 -43.82
C VAL A 282 16.09 -2.18 -45.21
N GLU A 283 15.84 -0.88 -45.38
CA GLU A 283 15.78 -0.28 -46.69
C GLU A 283 17.22 -0.13 -47.19
N GLY A 284 17.61 -1.07 -48.04
CA GLY A 284 18.87 -1.01 -48.79
C GLY A 284 19.39 -2.40 -49.11
N ASP A 285 19.00 -2.96 -50.25
CA ASP A 285 19.79 -2.87 -51.49
C ASP A 285 19.14 -3.80 -52.53
N GLU A 286 18.37 -3.25 -53.48
CA GLU A 286 18.11 -3.95 -54.75
C GLU A 286 19.06 -3.36 -55.80
N PRO A 287 19.95 -4.17 -56.40
CA PRO A 287 20.90 -3.71 -57.39
C PRO A 287 20.23 -3.70 -58.77
N HIS A 288 20.24 -2.55 -59.46
CA HIS A 288 20.32 -2.47 -60.92
C HIS A 288 20.84 -1.10 -61.39
#